data_AF-A0A7W3IWG2-F1
#
_entry.id   AF-A0A7W3IWG2-F1
#
_cell.length_a   1.000
_cell.length_b   1.000
_cell.length_c   1.000
_cell.angle_alpha   90.00
_cell.angle_beta   90.00
_cell.angle_gamma   90.00
#
_symmetry.space_group_name_H-M   'P 1'
#
loop_
_entity.id
_entity.type
_entity.pdbx_description
1 polymer ?
#
loop_
_entity_poly.entity_id
_entity_poly.type
_entity_poly.pdbx_seq_one_letter_code
_entity_poly.pdbx_strand_id
1 'polypeptide(L)'
;MFTCRGCGAQCEGRRARVYCSNACQRASDRRAKIELWLATGTAFPGSNQGHYVRSHILLEQDGLCAVCGGPELWNGQPLAFVLDHIDGDSANNARDNLRLVCPNCDSQLPTYKSRNRGKGRHTRRARYARGQSY
;
A
#
# COMPACT_ATOMS: atom_id res chain seq x y z
N MET A 1 17.40 7.79 -31.78
CA MET A 1 17.26 8.34 -30.42
C MET A 1 15.78 8.35 -30.05
N PHE A 2 15.44 8.18 -28.78
CA PHE A 2 14.07 8.27 -28.28
C PHE A 2 14.06 8.91 -26.89
N THR A 3 12.97 9.57 -26.52
CA THR A 3 12.81 10.17 -25.19
C THR A 3 12.09 9.20 -24.26
N CYS A 4 12.68 8.92 -23.11
CA CYS A 4 12.07 8.06 -22.10
C CYS A 4 10.86 8.74 -21.46
N ARG A 5 9.67 8.12 -21.49
CA ARG A 5 8.46 8.69 -20.84
C ARG A 5 8.54 8.73 -19.31
N GLY A 6 9.40 7.92 -18.70
CA GLY A 6 9.54 7.86 -17.25
C GLY A 6 10.43 8.96 -16.70
N CYS A 7 11.67 9.09 -17.20
CA CYS A 7 12.66 10.03 -16.70
C CYS A 7 12.96 11.22 -17.62
N GLY A 8 12.38 11.27 -18.82
CA GLY A 8 12.62 12.36 -19.79
C GLY A 8 13.98 12.32 -20.50
N ALA A 9 14.86 11.38 -20.16
CA ALA A 9 16.19 11.30 -20.78
C ALA A 9 16.11 10.99 -22.28
N GLN A 10 17.02 11.60 -23.05
CA GLN A 10 17.30 11.21 -24.42
C GLN A 10 18.13 9.93 -24.40
N CYS A 11 17.64 8.89 -25.05
CA CYS A 11 18.26 7.57 -25.04
C CYS A 11 18.63 7.14 -26.47
N GLU A 12 19.81 6.53 -26.57
CA GLU A 12 20.26 5.87 -27.78
C GLU A 12 19.82 4.41 -27.78
N GLY A 13 19.46 3.88 -28.94
CA GLY A 13 18.99 2.51 -29.04
C GLY A 13 18.65 2.12 -30.47
N ARG A 14 18.87 0.84 -30.79
CA ARG A 14 18.58 0.26 -32.12
C ARG A 14 17.09 0.13 -32.42
N ARG A 15 16.22 0.17 -31.40
CA ARG A 15 14.75 0.07 -31.52
C ARG A 15 14.10 1.17 -30.70
N ALA A 16 13.01 1.74 -31.20
CA ALA A 16 12.20 2.68 -30.44
C ALA A 16 11.61 1.98 -29.19
N ARG A 17 11.81 2.57 -28.02
CA ARG A 17 11.26 2.10 -26.75
C ARG A 17 10.48 3.23 -26.09
N VAL A 18 9.56 2.87 -25.20
CA VAL A 18 8.81 3.85 -24.40
C VAL A 18 9.63 4.30 -23.18
N TYR A 19 10.41 3.39 -22.60
CA TYR A 19 11.21 3.61 -21.40
C TYR A 19 12.68 3.21 -21.63
N CYS A 20 13.60 3.89 -20.94
CA CYS A 20 15.02 3.57 -20.99
C CYS A 20 15.37 2.24 -20.32
N SER A 21 14.56 1.83 -19.33
CA SER A 21 14.74 0.58 -18.58
C SER A 21 13.43 0.10 -17.94
N ASN A 22 13.38 -1.17 -17.55
CA ASN A 22 12.28 -1.72 -16.76
C ASN A 22 12.11 -1.00 -15.42
N ALA A 23 13.20 -0.50 -14.82
CA ALA A 23 13.13 0.30 -13.59
C ALA A 23 12.39 1.61 -13.84
N CYS A 24 12.68 2.27 -14.95
CA CYS A 24 12.03 3.53 -15.31
C CYS A 24 10.54 3.34 -15.63
N GLN A 25 10.18 2.26 -16.32
CA GLN A 25 8.79 1.86 -16.52
C GLN A 25 8.07 1.68 -15.18
N ARG A 26 8.61 0.82 -14.28
CA ARG A 26 8.00 0.54 -12.98
C ARG A 26 7.85 1.79 -12.11
N ALA A 27 8.82 2.70 -12.14
CA ALA A 27 8.74 3.97 -11.43
C ALA A 27 7.64 4.87 -12.00
N SER A 28 7.47 4.89 -13.32
CA SER A 28 6.38 5.62 -13.98
C SER A 28 5.02 5.04 -13.62
N ASP A 29 4.85 3.72 -13.73
CA ASP A 29 3.61 3.02 -13.37
C ASP A 29 3.25 3.24 -11.89
N ARG A 30 4.26 3.24 -11.02
CA ARG A 30 4.07 3.51 -9.58
C ARG A 30 3.57 4.93 -9.33
N ARG A 31 4.16 5.94 -9.99
CA ARG A 31 3.69 7.33 -9.87
C ARG A 31 2.24 7.47 -10.34
N ALA A 32 1.91 6.93 -11.51
CA ALA A 32 0.55 6.97 -12.04
C ALA A 32 -0.47 6.29 -11.11
N LYS A 33 -0.10 5.16 -10.50
CA LYS A 33 -0.96 4.48 -9.51
C LYS A 33 -1.15 5.28 -8.23
N ILE A 34 -0.10 5.94 -7.74
CA ILE A 34 -0.19 6.83 -6.57
C ILE A 34 -1.10 8.01 -6.89
N GLU A 35 -0.89 8.67 -8.03
CA GLU A 35 -1.71 9.81 -8.48
C GLU A 35 -3.19 9.42 -8.58
N LEU A 36 -3.51 8.32 -9.26
CA LEU A 36 -4.88 7.81 -9.36
C LEU A 36 -5.48 7.51 -7.98
N TRP A 37 -4.71 6.86 -7.12
CA TRP A 37 -5.15 6.53 -5.76
C TRP A 37 -5.45 7.79 -4.95
N LEU A 38 -4.54 8.76 -4.93
CA LEU A 38 -4.72 10.02 -4.19
C LEU A 38 -5.91 10.82 -4.73
N ALA A 39 -6.17 10.77 -6.04
CA ALA A 39 -7.29 11.48 -6.65
C ALA A 39 -8.66 10.81 -6.40
N THR A 40 -8.71 9.47 -6.30
CA THR A 40 -9.98 8.73 -6.31
C THR A 40 -10.29 7.96 -5.02
N GLY A 41 -9.31 7.83 -4.13
CA GLY A 41 -9.38 6.93 -2.97
C GLY A 41 -9.37 5.44 -3.36
N THR A 42 -9.30 5.10 -4.64
CA THR A 42 -9.31 3.73 -5.11
C THR A 42 -7.89 3.21 -5.23
N ALA A 43 -7.53 2.27 -4.36
CA ALA A 43 -6.29 1.54 -4.42
C ALA A 43 -6.51 0.04 -4.27
N PHE A 44 -5.49 -0.71 -4.70
CA PHE A 44 -5.38 -2.15 -4.51
C PHE A 44 -4.18 -2.43 -3.62
N PRO A 45 -4.30 -2.22 -2.30
CA PRO A 45 -3.18 -2.45 -1.39
C PRO A 45 -2.80 -3.92 -1.34
N GLY A 46 -1.54 -4.22 -1.69
CA GLY A 46 -0.94 -5.54 -1.46
C GLY A 46 -0.20 -5.62 -0.12
N SER A 47 0.00 -6.83 0.39
CA SER A 47 0.76 -7.12 1.60
C SER A 47 2.29 -7.15 1.41
N ASN A 48 2.76 -7.17 0.16
CA ASN A 48 4.18 -7.28 -0.15
C ASN A 48 4.96 -6.04 0.30
N GLN A 49 6.17 -6.24 0.80
CA GLN A 49 7.10 -5.15 1.10
C GLN A 49 7.42 -4.37 -0.19
N GLY A 50 7.50 -3.04 -0.10
CA GLY A 50 7.75 -2.16 -1.25
C GLY A 50 6.52 -1.87 -2.12
N HIS A 51 5.32 -2.34 -1.76
CA HIS A 51 4.07 -1.97 -2.43
C HIS A 51 3.85 -0.45 -2.40
N TYR A 52 3.36 0.13 -3.51
CA TYR A 52 3.30 1.58 -3.68
C TYR A 52 2.51 2.31 -2.58
N VAL A 53 1.34 1.78 -2.19
CA VAL A 53 0.52 2.33 -1.09
C VAL A 53 1.30 2.35 0.22
N ARG A 54 1.84 1.19 0.63
CA ARG A 54 2.53 1.03 1.92
C ARG A 54 3.76 1.92 1.98
N SER A 55 4.61 1.88 0.95
CA SER A 55 5.81 2.71 0.92
C SER A 55 5.52 4.20 0.83
N HIS A 56 4.43 4.62 0.18
CA HIS A 56 4.04 6.03 0.14
C HIS A 56 3.63 6.52 1.53
N ILE A 57 2.75 5.78 2.21
CA ILE A 57 2.33 6.08 3.59
C ILE A 57 3.53 6.09 4.54
N LEU A 58 4.42 5.10 4.42
CA LEU A 58 5.59 5.00 5.31
C LEU A 58 6.53 6.19 5.15
N LEU A 59 6.74 6.63 3.91
CA LEU A 59 7.55 7.82 3.62
C LEU A 59 6.91 9.08 4.20
N GLU A 60 5.59 9.25 4.06
CA GLU A 60 4.87 10.39 4.64
C GLU A 60 4.81 10.36 6.18
N GLN A 61 4.98 9.18 6.78
CA GLN A 61 5.07 8.99 8.23
C GLN A 61 6.52 9.00 8.74
N ASP A 62 7.49 9.41 7.93
CA ASP A 62 8.93 9.44 8.28
C ASP A 62 9.50 8.09 8.75
N GLY A 63 8.93 6.97 8.29
CA GLY A 63 9.33 5.63 8.73
C GLY A 63 8.84 5.25 10.13
N LEU A 64 7.88 6.00 10.68
CA LEU A 64 7.40 5.85 12.05
C LEU A 64 5.97 5.30 12.13
N CYS A 65 5.67 4.65 13.25
CA CYS A 65 4.33 4.20 13.58
C CYS A 65 3.39 5.40 13.75
N ALA A 66 2.24 5.40 13.06
CA ALA A 66 1.26 6.50 13.14
C ALA A 66 0.60 6.70 14.52
N VAL A 67 0.77 5.75 15.44
CA VAL A 67 0.15 5.79 16.78
C VAL A 67 1.18 6.18 17.85
N CYS A 68 2.31 5.47 17.92
CA CYS A 68 3.30 5.68 18.98
C CYS A 68 4.57 6.41 18.53
N GLY A 69 4.72 6.72 17.24
CA GLY A 69 5.96 7.31 16.70
C GLY A 69 7.18 6.37 16.72
N GLY A 70 7.00 5.10 17.08
CA GLY A 70 8.09 4.12 17.12
C GLY A 70 8.66 3.81 15.73
N PRO A 71 9.97 3.57 15.60
CA PRO A 71 10.62 3.32 14.32
C PRO A 71 10.25 1.96 13.74
N GLU A 72 10.58 1.77 12.45
CA GLU A 72 10.45 0.50 11.75
C GLU A 72 11.46 -0.59 12.16
N LEU A 73 12.30 -0.33 13.17
CA LEU A 73 13.28 -1.28 13.70
C LEU A 73 12.95 -1.65 15.15
N TRP A 74 12.97 -2.95 15.42
CA TRP A 74 12.84 -3.51 16.77
C TRP A 74 13.80 -4.67 16.94
N ASN A 75 14.56 -4.69 18.04
CA ASN A 75 15.56 -5.72 18.32
C ASN A 75 16.54 -5.94 17.13
N GLY A 76 16.96 -4.85 16.49
CA GLY A 76 17.87 -4.87 15.34
C GLY A 76 17.27 -5.45 14.05
N GLN A 77 15.95 -5.70 14.00
CA GLN A 77 15.26 -6.28 12.84
C GLN A 77 14.11 -5.37 12.37
N PRO A 78 13.78 -5.36 11.06
CA PRO A 78 12.64 -4.61 10.56
C PRO A 78 11.30 -5.13 11.10
N LEU A 79 10.46 -4.23 11.59
CA LEU A 79 9.08 -4.51 11.94
C LEU A 79 8.22 -4.58 10.68
N ALA A 80 7.38 -5.60 10.61
CA ALA A 80 6.30 -5.65 9.63
C ALA A 80 5.15 -4.73 10.07
N PHE A 81 5.22 -3.46 9.69
CA PHE A 81 4.14 -2.51 9.97
C PHE A 81 2.82 -2.98 9.35
N VAL A 82 1.73 -2.86 10.08
CA VAL A 82 0.39 -3.24 9.63
C VAL A 82 -0.23 -2.05 8.90
N LEU A 83 -0.82 -2.31 7.73
CA LEU A 83 -1.67 -1.30 7.07
C LEU A 83 -3.02 -1.35 7.75
N ASP A 84 -3.30 -0.32 8.54
CA ASP A 84 -4.54 -0.17 9.29
C ASP A 84 -5.50 0.75 8.54
N HIS A 85 -6.77 0.32 8.51
CA HIS A 85 -7.91 1.11 8.05
C HIS A 85 -8.55 1.72 9.28
N ILE A 86 -8.50 3.05 9.41
CA ILE A 86 -8.94 3.77 10.61
C ILE A 86 -10.40 3.47 10.95
N ASP A 87 -11.27 3.42 9.93
CA ASP A 87 -12.69 3.08 10.07
C ASP A 87 -12.97 1.57 10.22
N GLY A 88 -11.98 0.72 9.95
CA GLY A 88 -12.09 -0.73 9.87
C GLY A 88 -12.70 -1.27 8.57
N ASP A 89 -13.10 -0.46 7.60
CA ASP A 89 -13.58 -0.97 6.32
C ASP A 89 -12.42 -1.23 5.36
N SER A 90 -12.13 -2.52 5.13
CA SER A 90 -11.10 -2.94 4.17
C SER A 90 -11.32 -2.48 2.73
N ALA A 91 -12.54 -2.04 2.38
CA ALA A 91 -12.85 -1.48 1.07
C ALA A 91 -12.55 0.02 0.96
N ASN A 92 -12.50 0.74 2.08
CA ASN A 92 -12.24 2.17 2.10
C ASN A 92 -10.73 2.43 2.05
N ASN A 93 -10.18 2.49 0.85
CA ASN A 93 -8.75 2.71 0.64
C ASN A 93 -8.39 4.19 0.45
N ALA A 94 -9.23 5.13 0.86
CA ALA A 94 -8.90 6.54 0.83
C ALA A 94 -7.61 6.82 1.64
N ARG A 95 -6.77 7.75 1.18
CA ARG A 95 -5.45 7.99 1.78
C ARG A 95 -5.55 8.36 3.25
N ASP A 96 -6.47 9.24 3.59
CA ASP A 96 -6.74 9.69 4.96
C ASP A 96 -7.26 8.57 5.88
N ASN A 97 -7.90 7.54 5.33
CA ASN A 97 -8.36 6.36 6.07
C ASN A 97 -7.26 5.30 6.29
N LEU A 98 -6.10 5.43 5.64
CA LEU A 98 -5.01 4.46 5.71
C LEU A 98 -3.85 5.00 6.54
N ARG A 99 -3.31 4.15 7.41
CA ARG A 99 -2.06 4.43 8.16
C ARG A 99 -1.23 3.18 8.35
N LEU A 100 0.06 3.35 8.60
CA LEU A 100 0.93 2.24 9.02
C LEU A 100 1.18 2.30 10.53
N VAL A 101 0.92 1.18 11.20
CA VAL A 101 1.09 1.03 12.64
C VAL A 101 2.02 -0.14 12.96
N CYS A 102 2.75 -0.06 14.06
CA CYS A 102 3.56 -1.19 14.51
C CYS A 102 2.67 -2.33 15.07
N PRO A 103 3.16 -3.58 15.12
CA PRO A 103 2.37 -4.73 15.60
C PRO A 103 1.83 -4.57 17.04
N ASN A 104 2.58 -3.86 17.90
CA ASN A 104 2.15 -3.60 19.27
C ASN A 104 0.94 -2.65 19.31
N CYS A 105 1.00 -1.55 18.56
CA CYS A 105 -0.12 -0.62 18.46
C CYS A 105 -1.33 -1.24 17.76
N ASP A 106 -1.12 -2.00 16.68
CA ASP A 106 -2.18 -2.76 16.00
C ASP A 106 -2.98 -3.63 16.98
N SER A 107 -2.30 -4.32 17.90
CA SER A 107 -2.94 -5.18 18.90
C SER A 107 -3.90 -4.46 19.86
N GLN A 108 -3.73 -3.15 20.01
CA GLN A 108 -4.51 -2.29 20.89
C GLN A 108 -5.66 -1.57 20.17
N LEU A 109 -5.72 -1.64 18.84
CA LEU A 109 -6.76 -0.95 18.08
C LEU A 109 -8.15 -1.57 18.32
N PRO A 110 -9.22 -0.74 18.30
CA PRO A 110 -10.60 -1.22 18.40
C PRO A 110 -10.98 -2.21 17.29
N THR A 111 -10.31 -2.13 16.14
CA THR A 111 -10.52 -2.96 14.95
C THR A 111 -9.64 -4.22 14.91
N TYR A 112 -8.84 -4.49 15.95
CA TYR A 112 -7.90 -5.60 15.93
C TYR A 112 -8.57 -6.97 15.71
N LYS A 113 -8.09 -7.73 14.72
CA LYS A 113 -8.55 -9.09 14.37
C LYS A 113 -10.07 -9.20 14.24
N SER A 114 -10.71 -9.98 15.11
CA SER A 114 -12.14 -10.28 15.09
C SER A 114 -13.00 -9.15 15.66
N ARG A 115 -12.40 -8.07 16.18
CA ARG A 115 -13.15 -6.91 16.69
C ARG A 115 -13.75 -6.08 15.57
N ASN A 116 -13.24 -6.22 14.35
CA ASN A 116 -13.77 -5.58 13.15
C ASN A 116 -14.87 -6.39 12.44
N ARG A 117 -15.65 -7.16 13.20
CA ARG A 117 -16.74 -7.98 12.65
C ARG A 117 -17.81 -7.06 12.04
N GLY A 118 -18.21 -7.37 10.82
CA GLY A 118 -19.29 -6.66 10.12
C GLY A 118 -18.82 -5.54 9.19
N LYS A 119 -17.57 -5.07 9.30
CA LYS A 119 -16.99 -4.08 8.39
C LYS A 119 -16.07 -4.77 7.36
N GLY A 120 -16.22 -4.41 6.09
CA GLY A 120 -15.46 -5.01 5.00
C GLY A 120 -15.72 -6.50 4.76
N ARG A 121 -14.89 -7.12 3.89
CA ARG A 121 -14.89 -8.56 3.54
C ARG A 121 -16.27 -9.19 3.25
N HIS A 122 -17.19 -8.41 2.70
CA HIS A 122 -18.56 -8.84 2.37
C HIS A 122 -18.56 -10.06 1.43
N THR A 123 -17.65 -10.09 0.46
CA THR A 123 -17.46 -11.23 -0.45
C THR A 123 -17.13 -12.54 0.28
N ARG A 124 -16.31 -12.49 1.34
CA ARG A 124 -15.96 -13.66 2.15
C ARG A 124 -17.15 -14.17 2.95
N ARG A 125 -17.95 -13.25 3.52
CA ARG A 125 -19.19 -13.61 4.25
C ARG A 125 -20.20 -14.26 3.32
N ALA A 126 -20.40 -13.72 2.12
CA ALA A 126 -21.27 -14.32 1.11
C ALA A 126 -20.77 -15.69 0.63
N ARG A 127 -19.46 -15.92 0.59
CA ARG A 127 -18.87 -17.25 0.33
C ARG A 127 -19.17 -18.25 1.44
N TYR A 128 -18.98 -17.86 2.70
CA TYR A 128 -19.25 -18.72 3.85
C TYR A 128 -20.73 -19.05 4.00
N ALA A 129 -21.61 -18.08 3.76
CA ALA A 129 -23.06 -18.31 3.74
C ALA A 129 -23.47 -19.34 2.67
N ARG A 130 -22.72 -19.43 1.56
CA ARG A 130 -22.91 -20.43 0.49
C ARG A 130 -22.20 -21.76 0.76
N GLY A 131 -21.66 -22.00 1.95
CA GLY A 131 -20.93 -23.24 2.28
C GLY A 131 -19.58 -23.39 1.58
N GLN A 132 -19.06 -22.34 0.94
CA GLN A 132 -17.82 -22.36 0.18
C GLN A 132 -16.61 -21.98 1.04
N SER A 133 -16.43 -22.68 2.17
CA SER A 133 -15.18 -22.69 2.92
C SER A 133 -14.22 -23.68 2.28
N TYR A 134 -13.01 -23.23 1.94
CA TYR A 134 -11.90 -24.15 1.70
C TYR A 134 -11.28 -24.47 3.07
#